data_AF-A0A517TSY4-F1
#
_entry.id   AF-A0A517TSY4-F1
#
_cell.length_a   1.000
_cell.length_b   1.000
_cell.length_c   1.000
_cell.angle_alpha   90.00
_cell.angle_beta   90.00
_cell.angle_gamma   90.00
#
_symmetry.space_group_name_H-M   'P 1'
#
loop_
_entity.id
_entity.type
_entity.pdbx_description
1 polymer ?
#
loop_
_entity_poly.entity_id
_entity_poly.type
_entity_poly.pdbx_seq_one_letter_code
_entity_poly.pdbx_strand_id
1 'polypeptide(L)'
;MLQLRTTALTMIERMALPRFPIRRWFIVLALVSGATSGHAANWSIDRVNHALLTPPAGVTVAEMSGITYVGPAGGGHRFIATEETRGELIQFDLTLTPAGGIDAISGIAVIDIVPTSDFEGIAYTNPERHSVFLAAETGAHLREVSLATGAELQNGAVPTLFNNRRGNLGTESLTRSRDGTAMWTANEQALTIDGAVSTPTVGTTVRLLKLNVAGNVTSAGPQFAYVVEPIHGTSTLGSPQSGLSDLTLMPDGALLSLERSVAVDTPIYLNRIFEVNPASATDVSVAPFNTGLIGQTYTPVAKTLLWSGAIDASFGQNMEGLTLGPRLANGDWSLIGVVDNGDGSSGNTIVAFTATPVVSADFNGDGAVDGADFLQWQRGNGKAIGAAHHEGDANRDGAVDDADLQLWKGAFAPPAAAASHAIPEPTPALLSAAAAAIGLSAHKKVRRHRRRT
;
A
#
# COMPACT_ATOMS: atom_id res chain seq x y z
N MET A 1 9.21 -18.42 80.82
CA MET A 1 9.74 -17.30 80.00
C MET A 1 8.60 -16.90 79.05
N LEU A 2 7.68 -15.97 79.38
CA LEU A 2 7.87 -14.52 79.63
C LEU A 2 8.60 -13.87 78.42
N GLN A 3 8.07 -12.96 77.59
CA GLN A 3 7.27 -11.74 77.81
C GLN A 3 6.63 -11.18 76.51
N LEU A 4 5.40 -10.63 76.65
CA LEU A 4 4.86 -9.31 76.17
C LEU A 4 5.03 -8.89 74.69
N ARG A 5 3.97 -8.66 73.88
CA ARG A 5 2.99 -7.52 73.81
C ARG A 5 3.59 -6.11 73.59
N THR A 6 2.96 -5.37 72.66
CA THR A 6 3.00 -3.90 72.34
C THR A 6 4.30 -3.38 71.70
N THR A 7 4.32 -2.70 70.54
CA THR A 7 3.82 -1.34 70.16
C THR A 7 4.12 -1.23 68.62
N ALA A 8 3.42 -0.56 67.70
CA ALA A 8 2.96 0.82 67.73
C ALA A 8 1.87 1.07 66.68
N LEU A 9 0.76 1.59 67.18
CA LEU A 9 -0.24 2.38 66.50
C LEU A 9 0.28 3.82 66.50
N THR A 10 0.50 4.46 65.33
CA THR A 10 0.43 5.91 65.02
C THR A 10 1.36 6.31 63.86
N MET A 11 0.84 6.30 62.62
CA MET A 11 1.23 7.27 61.56
C MET A 11 0.29 7.11 60.34
N ILE A 12 -1.00 7.30 60.56
CA ILE A 12 -1.97 7.55 59.47
C ILE A 12 -2.73 8.80 59.86
N GLU A 13 -2.11 9.96 59.60
CA GLU A 13 -2.82 11.23 59.38
C GLU A 13 -1.83 12.27 58.85
N ARG A 14 -2.24 12.95 57.77
CA ARG A 14 -1.62 14.10 57.08
C ARG A 14 -1.03 13.80 55.70
N MET A 15 -1.93 13.62 54.73
CA MET A 15 -1.79 14.24 53.42
C MET A 15 -3.19 14.50 52.85
N ALA A 16 -3.64 15.73 53.03
CA ALA A 16 -4.87 16.23 52.42
C ALA A 16 -4.68 16.31 50.90
N LEU A 17 -5.37 15.46 50.15
CA LEU A 17 -5.46 15.57 48.69
C LEU A 17 -6.40 16.73 48.32
N PRO A 18 -6.01 17.65 47.42
CA PRO A 18 -6.92 18.66 46.92
C PRO A 18 -8.03 18.03 46.08
N ARG A 19 -9.29 18.35 46.41
CA ARG A 19 -10.48 17.96 45.64
C ARG A 19 -10.54 18.80 44.36
N PHE A 20 -10.18 18.21 43.23
CA PHE A 20 -10.47 18.78 41.91
C PHE A 20 -11.92 18.47 41.50
N PRO A 21 -12.65 19.41 40.86
CA PRO A 21 -14.01 19.17 40.40
C PRO A 21 -14.00 18.18 39.23
N ILE A 22 -14.80 17.13 39.34
CA ILE A 22 -15.05 16.13 38.31
C ILE A 22 -15.75 16.81 37.12
N ARG A 23 -14.97 17.22 36.12
CA ARG A 23 -15.53 17.49 34.78
C ARG A 23 -15.79 16.13 34.12
N ARG A 24 -17.06 15.85 33.86
CA ARG A 24 -17.48 14.71 33.03
C ARG A 24 -16.90 14.90 31.63
N TRP A 25 -15.81 14.23 31.33
CA TRP A 25 -15.36 14.02 29.96
C TRP A 25 -16.31 13.00 29.34
N PHE A 26 -17.14 13.45 28.41
CA PHE A 26 -17.83 12.54 27.51
C PHE A 26 -16.76 11.95 26.60
N ILE A 27 -16.34 10.72 26.86
CA ILE A 27 -15.62 9.90 25.89
C ILE A 27 -16.64 9.60 24.79
N VAL A 28 -16.63 10.42 23.73
CA VAL A 28 -17.32 10.09 22.49
C VAL A 28 -16.44 9.07 21.78
N LEU A 29 -16.83 7.79 21.92
CA LEU A 29 -16.24 6.70 21.18
C LEU A 29 -16.48 6.97 19.69
N ALA A 30 -15.42 7.24 18.93
CA ALA A 30 -15.50 7.31 17.48
C ALA A 30 -15.88 5.90 16.97
N LEU A 31 -17.11 5.74 16.50
CA LEU A 31 -17.54 4.56 15.76
C LEU A 31 -16.91 4.65 14.36
N VAL A 32 -15.65 4.25 14.24
CA VAL A 32 -15.13 3.78 12.96
C VAL A 32 -15.76 2.40 12.76
N SER A 33 -16.68 2.27 11.80
CA SER A 33 -17.17 0.96 11.40
C SER A 33 -15.99 0.16 10.83
N GLY A 34 -15.38 -0.67 11.66
CA GLY A 34 -14.13 -1.41 11.42
C GLY A 34 -14.28 -2.60 10.46
N ALA A 35 -14.93 -2.41 9.32
CA ALA A 35 -14.76 -3.31 8.19
C ALA A 35 -13.89 -2.57 7.18
N THR A 36 -12.60 -2.90 7.13
CA THR A 36 -11.77 -2.56 5.96
C THR A 36 -12.41 -3.27 4.77
N SER A 37 -12.98 -2.51 3.84
CA SER A 37 -13.51 -3.07 2.61
C SER A 37 -12.32 -3.56 1.78
N GLY A 38 -12.15 -4.88 1.67
CA GLY A 38 -11.18 -5.46 0.76
C GLY A 38 -11.57 -5.20 -0.70
N HIS A 39 -10.57 -5.15 -1.58
CA HIS A 39 -10.74 -5.16 -3.03
C HIS A 39 -10.09 -6.41 -3.64
N ALA A 40 -10.41 -6.72 -4.89
CA ALA A 40 -9.67 -7.78 -5.60
C ALA A 40 -8.19 -7.39 -5.69
N ALA A 41 -7.30 -8.29 -5.26
CA ALA A 41 -5.86 -8.06 -5.35
C ALA A 41 -5.41 -8.10 -6.82
N ASN A 42 -4.52 -7.19 -7.18
CA ASN A 42 -3.86 -7.16 -8.48
C ASN A 42 -2.53 -7.94 -8.47
N TRP A 43 -2.03 -8.28 -7.28
CA TRP A 43 -0.75 -8.94 -7.07
C TRP A 43 -0.87 -10.08 -6.05
N SER A 44 -0.06 -11.13 -6.23
CA SER A 44 0.24 -12.15 -5.20
C SER A 44 1.65 -11.93 -4.69
N ILE A 45 1.86 -11.98 -3.36
CA ILE A 45 3.17 -11.80 -2.75
C ILE A 45 3.57 -13.06 -1.98
N ASP A 46 4.71 -13.64 -2.35
CA ASP A 46 5.26 -14.82 -1.71
C ASP A 46 6.68 -14.56 -1.21
N ARG A 47 6.95 -14.91 0.05
CA ARG A 47 8.30 -14.81 0.62
C ARG A 47 9.19 -15.92 0.04
N VAL A 48 10.35 -15.55 -0.49
CA VAL A 48 11.32 -16.49 -1.07
C VAL A 48 12.37 -16.90 -0.05
N ASN A 49 13.23 -15.97 0.35
CA ASN A 49 14.30 -16.21 1.32
C ASN A 49 14.71 -14.91 2.02
N HIS A 50 15.72 -15.02 2.89
CA HIS A 50 16.41 -13.89 3.49
C HIS A 50 17.91 -14.21 3.57
N ALA A 51 18.74 -13.19 3.67
CA ALA A 51 20.18 -13.32 3.82
C ALA A 51 20.74 -12.20 4.71
N LEU A 52 21.77 -12.52 5.50
CA LEU A 52 22.46 -11.53 6.32
C LEU A 52 23.31 -10.61 5.44
N LEU A 53 23.11 -9.29 5.58
CA LEU A 53 24.04 -8.29 5.07
C LEU A 53 25.24 -8.26 6.01
N THR A 54 26.38 -8.75 5.53
CA THR A 54 27.64 -8.78 6.29
C THR A 54 28.58 -7.72 5.72
N PRO A 55 28.73 -6.56 6.38
CA PRO A 55 29.61 -5.51 5.89
C PRO A 55 31.08 -5.95 5.86
N PRO A 56 31.89 -5.49 4.89
CA PRO A 56 33.33 -5.71 4.91
C PRO A 56 33.99 -4.98 6.09
N ALA A 57 35.22 -5.37 6.42
CA ALA A 57 35.98 -4.74 7.50
C ALA A 57 36.09 -3.22 7.29
N GLY A 58 35.75 -2.45 8.32
CA GLY A 58 35.77 -0.99 8.30
C GLY A 58 34.45 -0.34 7.86
N VAL A 59 33.46 -1.11 7.41
CA VAL A 59 32.09 -0.65 7.21
C VAL A 59 31.24 -1.08 8.40
N THR A 60 30.43 -0.17 8.92
CA THR A 60 29.45 -0.46 9.96
C THR A 60 28.08 -0.10 9.42
N VAL A 61 27.14 -1.02 9.55
CA VAL A 61 25.72 -0.78 9.32
C VAL A 61 25.06 -1.04 10.66
N ALA A 62 24.47 -0.02 11.28
CA ALA A 62 23.80 -0.18 12.56
C ALA A 62 22.34 -0.58 12.31
N GLU A 63 21.50 0.37 11.91
CA GLU A 63 20.05 0.21 11.77
C GLU A 63 19.66 0.66 10.34
N MET A 64 18.91 -0.18 9.64
CA MET A 64 18.42 0.10 8.28
C MET A 64 16.90 0.25 8.30
N SER A 65 16.41 1.38 7.79
CA SER A 65 14.98 1.62 7.63
C SER A 65 14.51 1.48 6.18
N GLY A 66 14.41 2.56 5.41
CA GLY A 66 13.93 2.51 4.04
C GLY A 66 14.94 1.90 3.07
N ILE A 67 14.45 1.33 1.97
CA ILE A 67 15.25 0.80 0.87
C ILE A 67 14.71 1.25 -0.49
N THR A 68 15.60 1.50 -1.46
CA THR A 68 15.23 1.80 -2.84
C THR A 68 16.08 1.03 -3.85
N TYR A 69 15.45 0.58 -4.94
CA TYR A 69 16.15 -0.02 -6.07
C TYR A 69 16.68 1.06 -7.03
N VAL A 70 17.97 1.00 -7.35
CA VAL A 70 18.66 1.97 -8.22
C VAL A 70 18.71 1.50 -9.67
N GLY A 71 18.96 0.21 -9.88
CA GLY A 71 19.12 -0.36 -11.23
C GLY A 71 20.14 -1.50 -11.30
N PRO A 72 20.41 -2.04 -12.50
CA PRO A 72 21.45 -3.04 -12.70
C PRO A 72 22.85 -2.52 -12.33
N ALA A 73 23.64 -3.29 -11.59
CA ALA A 73 25.03 -2.97 -11.26
C ALA A 73 25.84 -4.23 -10.91
N GLY A 74 27.14 -4.24 -11.19
CA GLY A 74 28.04 -5.29 -10.69
C GLY A 74 27.72 -6.73 -11.12
N GLY A 75 26.95 -6.92 -12.21
CA GLY A 75 26.45 -8.24 -12.62
C GLY A 75 25.16 -8.68 -11.90
N GLY A 76 24.58 -7.81 -11.07
CA GLY A 76 23.29 -7.98 -10.41
C GLY A 76 22.52 -6.65 -10.36
N HIS A 77 22.03 -6.30 -9.17
CA HIS A 77 21.06 -5.23 -8.94
C HIS A 77 21.44 -4.39 -7.72
N ARG A 78 21.55 -3.07 -7.90
CA ARG A 78 21.91 -2.13 -6.85
C ARG A 78 20.72 -1.64 -6.07
N PHE A 79 20.89 -1.63 -4.75
CA PHE A 79 19.97 -1.07 -3.79
C PHE A 79 20.71 -0.08 -2.89
N ILE A 80 19.95 0.85 -2.33
CA ILE A 80 20.42 1.79 -1.31
C ILE A 80 19.40 1.79 -0.18
N ALA A 81 19.87 1.62 1.05
CA ALA A 81 19.08 1.76 2.26
C ALA A 81 19.49 2.99 3.06
N THR A 82 18.57 3.54 3.85
CA THR A 82 18.93 4.56 4.86
C THR A 82 19.64 3.89 6.03
N GLU A 83 20.45 4.69 6.73
CA GLU A 83 21.02 4.34 8.03
C GLU A 83 20.66 5.46 9.01
N GLU A 84 19.99 5.10 10.09
CA GLU A 84 19.30 6.06 10.97
C GLU A 84 20.26 6.81 11.91
N THR A 85 21.40 6.21 12.25
CA THR A 85 22.19 6.68 13.41
C THR A 85 23.36 7.60 13.04
N ARG A 86 23.74 7.68 11.76
CA ARG A 86 25.02 8.31 11.34
C ARG A 86 24.91 9.30 10.18
N GLY A 87 23.73 9.47 9.60
CA GLY A 87 23.58 10.32 8.41
C GLY A 87 24.35 9.75 7.22
N GLU A 88 24.18 8.46 7.02
CA GLU A 88 24.83 7.65 5.99
C GLU A 88 23.74 6.92 5.18
N LEU A 89 24.05 6.56 3.94
CA LEU A 89 23.25 5.59 3.18
C LEU A 89 24.09 4.35 2.93
N ILE A 90 23.46 3.18 2.92
CA ILE A 90 24.13 1.90 2.66
C ILE A 90 23.78 1.43 1.27
N GLN A 91 24.76 1.45 0.38
CA GLN A 91 24.65 0.84 -0.94
C GLN A 91 25.04 -0.63 -0.84
N PHE A 92 24.33 -1.50 -1.57
CA PHE A 92 24.73 -2.88 -1.80
C PHE A 92 24.15 -3.41 -3.11
N ASP A 93 24.77 -4.47 -3.64
CA ASP A 93 24.37 -5.14 -4.87
C ASP A 93 23.88 -6.56 -4.54
N LEU A 94 22.75 -6.96 -5.12
CA LEU A 94 22.18 -8.30 -5.03
C LEU A 94 22.28 -9.03 -6.36
N THR A 95 22.77 -10.27 -6.36
CA THR A 95 22.44 -11.22 -7.43
C THR A 95 21.21 -12.01 -7.02
N LEU A 96 20.29 -12.21 -7.96
CA LEU A 96 19.04 -12.92 -7.73
C LEU A 96 18.99 -14.21 -8.54
N THR A 97 18.45 -15.25 -7.93
CA THR A 97 18.07 -16.48 -8.64
C THR A 97 16.93 -16.20 -9.63
N PRO A 98 16.68 -17.08 -10.63
CA PRO A 98 15.54 -16.94 -11.53
C PRO A 98 14.17 -16.89 -10.83
N ALA A 99 14.08 -17.45 -9.61
CA ALA A 99 12.87 -17.43 -8.78
C ALA A 99 12.81 -16.22 -7.83
N GLY A 100 13.68 -15.21 -7.99
CA GLY A 100 13.66 -13.98 -7.21
C GLY A 100 14.34 -14.04 -5.84
N GLY A 101 14.87 -15.20 -5.43
CA GLY A 101 15.61 -15.34 -4.17
C GLY A 101 17.00 -14.69 -4.23
N ILE A 102 17.48 -14.18 -3.10
CA ILE A 102 18.84 -13.63 -2.95
C ILE A 102 19.85 -14.76 -3.09
N ASP A 103 20.77 -14.63 -4.05
CA ASP A 103 21.87 -15.56 -4.29
C ASP A 103 23.17 -15.07 -3.61
N ALA A 104 23.51 -13.78 -3.78
CA ALA A 104 24.63 -13.15 -3.10
C ALA A 104 24.39 -11.67 -2.81
N ILE A 105 25.04 -11.17 -1.75
CA ILE A 105 25.13 -9.75 -1.40
C ILE A 105 26.58 -9.32 -1.59
N SER A 106 26.79 -8.22 -2.30
CA SER A 106 28.12 -7.66 -2.58
C SER A 106 28.05 -6.14 -2.68
N GLY A 107 29.15 -5.47 -3.07
CA GLY A 107 29.13 -4.03 -3.36
C GLY A 107 28.76 -3.14 -2.16
N ILE A 108 28.88 -3.66 -0.93
CA ILE A 108 28.49 -2.96 0.30
C ILE A 108 29.40 -1.76 0.51
N ALA A 109 28.82 -0.56 0.52
CA ALA A 109 29.55 0.69 0.71
C ALA A 109 28.68 1.72 1.41
N VAL A 110 29.33 2.60 2.17
CA VAL A 110 28.71 3.78 2.77
C VAL A 110 28.73 4.94 1.78
N ILE A 111 27.62 5.68 1.73
CA ILE A 111 27.52 6.97 1.07
C ILE A 111 27.24 8.00 2.16
N ASP A 112 28.22 8.83 2.46
CA ASP A 112 28.05 9.93 3.42
C ASP A 112 27.07 10.96 2.83
N ILE A 113 26.13 11.43 3.64
CA ILE A 113 25.21 12.49 3.25
C ILE A 113 25.27 13.69 4.19
N VAL A 114 25.01 14.87 3.63
CA VAL A 114 24.83 16.12 4.36
C VAL A 114 23.58 16.75 3.76
N PRO A 115 22.43 16.61 4.43
CA PRO A 115 22.25 16.82 5.87
C PRO A 115 22.23 15.52 6.70
N THR A 116 22.47 15.66 8.01
CA THR A 116 22.23 14.58 8.98
C THR A 116 20.84 14.72 9.58
N SER A 117 20.02 13.69 9.45
CA SER A 117 18.71 13.59 10.08
C SER A 117 18.38 12.13 10.35
N ASP A 118 17.25 11.94 11.00
CA ASP A 118 16.64 10.65 11.29
C ASP A 118 15.81 10.26 10.06
N PHE A 119 16.45 9.55 9.12
CA PHE A 119 15.90 9.27 7.80
C PHE A 119 15.39 7.85 7.70
N GLU A 120 14.10 7.73 7.43
CA GLU A 120 13.38 6.45 7.38
C GLU A 120 13.17 6.07 5.92
N GLY A 121 12.21 6.69 5.25
CA GLY A 121 11.86 6.38 3.88
C GLY A 121 12.87 6.91 2.86
N ILE A 122 13.06 6.18 1.76
CA ILE A 122 13.95 6.55 0.66
C ILE A 122 13.34 6.26 -0.71
N ALA A 123 13.46 7.21 -1.64
CA ALA A 123 13.01 7.03 -3.01
C ALA A 123 14.03 7.54 -4.02
N TYR A 124 14.54 6.64 -4.85
CA TYR A 124 15.42 6.97 -5.96
C TYR A 124 14.69 7.79 -7.04
N THR A 125 15.42 8.73 -7.66
CA THR A 125 14.87 9.58 -8.72
C THR A 125 14.96 8.92 -10.10
N ASN A 126 16.15 8.96 -10.71
CA ASN A 126 16.48 8.33 -11.98
C ASN A 126 17.99 8.42 -12.24
N PRO A 127 18.53 7.65 -13.21
CA PRO A 127 19.95 7.69 -13.57
C PRO A 127 20.48 9.07 -13.96
N GLU A 128 19.67 9.93 -14.57
CA GLU A 128 20.10 11.25 -15.05
C GLU A 128 20.29 12.25 -13.90
N ARG A 129 19.41 12.22 -12.90
CA ARG A 129 19.47 13.07 -11.72
C ARG A 129 20.40 12.48 -10.65
N HIS A 130 20.47 11.14 -10.57
CA HIS A 130 21.31 10.36 -9.68
C HIS A 130 21.25 10.84 -8.22
N SER A 131 20.03 10.90 -7.70
CA SER A 131 19.71 11.38 -6.36
C SER A 131 18.67 10.49 -5.69
N VAL A 132 18.52 10.65 -4.37
CA VAL A 132 17.43 10.05 -3.62
C VAL A 132 16.68 11.14 -2.85
N PHE A 133 15.37 11.00 -2.74
CA PHE A 133 14.61 11.67 -1.70
C PHE A 133 14.64 10.83 -0.45
N LEU A 134 14.69 11.49 0.70
CA LEU A 134 14.71 10.91 2.04
C LEU A 134 13.58 11.52 2.87
N ALA A 135 12.84 10.69 3.58
CA ALA A 135 11.82 11.10 4.52
C ALA A 135 12.44 11.21 5.92
N ALA A 136 12.39 12.41 6.48
CA ALA A 136 12.87 12.66 7.82
C ALA A 136 11.73 12.51 8.82
N GLU A 137 11.95 11.62 9.76
CA GLU A 137 11.10 11.34 10.89
C GLU A 137 11.00 12.59 11.77
N THR A 138 12.16 13.19 12.04
CA THR A 138 12.26 14.44 12.77
C THR A 138 11.78 15.65 11.96
N GLY A 139 10.60 16.15 12.30
CA GLY A 139 10.03 17.37 11.72
C GLY A 139 9.29 17.16 10.41
N ALA A 140 8.98 15.90 10.08
CA ALA A 140 8.10 15.48 8.99
C ALA A 140 8.37 16.24 7.68
N HIS A 141 9.56 16.04 7.11
CA HIS A 141 9.98 16.73 5.89
C HIS A 141 10.72 15.80 4.95
N LEU A 142 10.81 16.18 3.67
CA LEU A 142 11.58 15.44 2.68
C LEU A 142 12.84 16.21 2.30
N ARG A 143 13.94 15.50 2.07
CA ARG A 143 15.21 16.03 1.55
C ARG A 143 15.60 15.28 0.28
N GLU A 144 16.00 15.97 -0.78
CA GLU A 144 16.69 15.33 -1.91
C GLU A 144 18.20 15.46 -1.70
N VAL A 145 18.95 14.37 -1.83
CA VAL A 145 20.42 14.36 -1.77
C VAL A 145 21.03 13.73 -3.02
N SER A 146 22.15 14.28 -3.46
CA SER A 146 22.94 13.73 -4.57
C SER A 146 23.66 12.47 -4.14
N LEU A 147 23.49 11.36 -4.86
CA LEU A 147 24.26 10.14 -4.60
C LEU A 147 25.72 10.27 -5.01
N ALA A 148 26.07 11.24 -5.86
CA ALA A 148 27.43 11.47 -6.29
C ALA A 148 28.27 12.29 -5.28
N THR A 149 27.61 13.15 -4.50
CA THR A 149 28.31 14.14 -3.64
C THR A 149 27.84 14.14 -2.19
N GLY A 150 26.76 13.43 -1.86
CA GLY A 150 26.13 13.45 -0.54
C GLY A 150 25.37 14.73 -0.19
N ALA A 151 25.49 15.78 -1.01
CA ALA A 151 24.96 17.11 -0.69
C ALA A 151 23.44 17.21 -0.91
N GLU A 152 22.76 17.94 -0.02
CA GLU A 152 21.37 18.37 -0.19
C GLU A 152 21.19 19.15 -1.50
N LEU A 153 20.20 18.74 -2.28
CA LEU A 153 19.82 19.38 -3.54
C LEU A 153 18.59 20.28 -3.36
N GLN A 154 17.62 19.84 -2.56
CA GLN A 154 16.39 20.59 -2.29
C GLN A 154 15.59 19.96 -1.13
N ASN A 155 14.60 20.73 -0.68
CA ASN A 155 13.55 20.28 0.21
C ASN A 155 12.32 19.85 -0.57
N GLY A 156 11.74 18.70 -0.21
CA GLY A 156 10.43 18.29 -0.71
C GLY A 156 9.30 18.81 0.18
N ALA A 157 8.07 18.69 -0.32
CA ALA A 157 6.89 19.24 0.35
C ALA A 157 6.18 18.22 1.24
N VAL A 158 6.06 18.52 2.53
CA VAL A 158 5.14 17.84 3.46
C VAL A 158 4.28 18.90 4.13
N PRO A 159 2.94 18.74 4.18
CA PRO A 159 2.07 19.68 4.87
C PRO A 159 2.44 19.84 6.35
N THR A 160 2.41 21.06 6.86
CA THR A 160 2.73 21.36 8.27
C THR A 160 1.85 20.63 9.28
N LEU A 161 0.68 20.12 8.87
CA LEU A 161 -0.16 19.28 9.72
C LEU A 161 0.55 18.01 10.19
N PHE A 162 1.51 17.46 9.43
CA PHE A 162 2.31 16.30 9.82
C PHE A 162 3.26 16.61 10.99
N ASN A 163 3.49 17.89 11.33
CA ASN A 163 4.19 18.25 12.57
C ASN A 163 3.40 17.90 13.85
N ASN A 164 2.14 17.49 13.72
CA ASN A 164 1.37 16.87 14.81
C ASN A 164 1.76 15.40 15.02
N ARG A 165 2.85 14.92 14.40
CA ARG A 165 3.45 13.62 14.66
C ARG A 165 3.73 13.43 16.14
N ARG A 166 3.82 12.17 16.54
CA ARG A 166 4.34 11.81 17.86
C ARG A 166 5.87 11.82 17.79
N GLY A 167 6.53 11.86 18.94
CA GLY A 167 7.99 11.81 18.97
C GLY A 167 8.46 10.44 18.48
N ASN A 168 9.43 10.44 17.59
CA ASN A 168 9.95 9.25 16.92
C ASN A 168 8.87 8.40 16.22
N LEU A 169 7.94 9.06 15.50
CA LEU A 169 6.85 8.43 14.72
C LEU A 169 6.42 9.39 13.59
N GLY A 170 7.41 9.85 12.83
CA GLY A 170 7.31 10.93 11.85
C GLY A 170 6.85 10.45 10.49
N THR A 171 7.51 10.90 9.43
CA THR A 171 7.28 10.38 8.08
C THR A 171 8.18 9.17 7.86
N GLU A 172 7.63 7.96 7.91
CA GLU A 172 8.40 6.70 7.84
C GLU A 172 8.64 6.21 6.42
N SER A 173 7.64 6.39 5.57
CA SER A 173 7.60 5.73 4.27
C SER A 173 7.92 6.69 3.14
N LEU A 174 8.55 6.22 2.08
CA LEU A 174 8.73 7.02 0.88
C LEU A 174 8.91 6.16 -0.35
N THR A 175 8.09 6.39 -1.37
CA THR A 175 8.21 5.65 -2.63
C THR A 175 7.96 6.54 -3.82
N ARG A 176 8.58 6.20 -4.95
CA ARG A 176 8.45 6.90 -6.22
C ARG A 176 8.30 5.90 -7.35
N SER A 177 7.39 6.16 -8.29
CA SER A 177 7.23 5.32 -9.48
C SER A 177 8.43 5.47 -10.41
N ARG A 178 8.71 4.42 -11.17
CA ARG A 178 9.86 4.37 -12.08
C ARG A 178 9.82 5.37 -13.23
N ASP A 179 8.62 5.71 -13.67
CA ASP A 179 8.39 6.78 -14.66
C ASP A 179 8.54 8.18 -14.04
N GLY A 180 8.72 8.25 -12.72
CA GLY A 180 8.93 9.47 -11.96
C GLY A 180 7.68 10.33 -11.76
N THR A 181 6.48 9.83 -12.10
CA THR A 181 5.23 10.62 -12.11
C THR A 181 4.41 10.54 -10.82
N ALA A 182 4.64 9.53 -9.99
CA ALA A 182 3.95 9.34 -8.71
C ALA A 182 4.96 9.23 -7.57
N MET A 183 4.61 9.81 -6.44
CA MET A 183 5.39 9.70 -5.21
C MET A 183 4.46 9.74 -4.01
N TRP A 184 4.71 8.88 -3.03
CA TRP A 184 3.88 8.72 -1.85
C TRP A 184 4.71 8.64 -0.59
N THR A 185 4.13 9.08 0.50
CA THR A 185 4.70 9.04 1.84
C THR A 185 3.58 8.96 2.87
N ALA A 186 3.90 8.56 4.09
CA ALA A 186 2.94 8.44 5.19
C ALA A 186 3.66 8.46 6.54
N ASN A 187 2.88 8.75 7.58
CA ASN A 187 3.32 8.67 8.97
C ASN A 187 3.12 7.27 9.59
N GLU A 188 3.91 6.91 10.62
CA GLU A 188 3.89 5.54 11.20
C GLU A 188 2.61 5.22 11.97
N GLN A 189 2.26 6.16 12.84
CA GLN A 189 1.17 6.10 13.79
C GLN A 189 0.31 7.33 13.57
N ALA A 190 -0.94 7.30 14.02
CA ALA A 190 -1.82 8.47 13.91
C ALA A 190 -1.10 9.76 14.30
N LEU A 191 -1.46 10.88 13.67
CA LEU A 191 -1.09 12.19 14.18
C LEU A 191 -1.90 12.47 15.46
N THR A 192 -1.41 13.34 16.34
CA THR A 192 -2.10 13.63 17.61
C THR A 192 -3.51 14.21 17.42
N ILE A 193 -3.73 14.82 16.25
CA ILE A 193 -5.01 15.39 15.81
C ILE A 193 -5.91 14.40 15.04
N ASP A 194 -5.39 13.22 14.69
CA ASP A 194 -6.11 12.26 13.84
C ASP A 194 -6.65 11.05 14.60
N GLY A 195 -6.02 10.66 15.71
CA GLY A 195 -6.51 9.54 16.51
C GLY A 195 -5.51 9.04 17.55
N ALA A 196 -5.85 7.90 18.15
CA ALA A 196 -5.00 7.20 19.10
C ALA A 196 -3.92 6.36 18.39
N VAL A 197 -2.88 5.99 19.15
CA VAL A 197 -1.91 4.96 18.72
C VAL A 197 -2.58 3.58 18.70
N SER A 198 -1.97 2.64 17.99
CA SER A 198 -2.46 1.26 17.93
C SER A 198 -2.55 0.61 19.31
N THR A 199 -3.49 -0.31 19.47
CA THR A 199 -3.67 -1.16 20.65
C THR A 199 -3.89 -2.61 20.19
N PRO A 200 -3.91 -3.60 21.11
CA PRO A 200 -4.23 -4.99 20.75
C PRO A 200 -5.63 -5.21 20.17
N THR A 201 -6.56 -4.27 20.34
CA THR A 201 -7.95 -4.42 19.90
C THR A 201 -8.39 -3.39 18.86
N VAL A 202 -7.64 -2.31 18.69
CA VAL A 202 -7.94 -1.21 17.77
C VAL A 202 -6.66 -0.77 17.09
N GLY A 203 -6.70 -0.68 15.76
CA GLY A 203 -5.61 -0.14 14.94
C GLY A 203 -5.37 1.36 15.15
N THR A 204 -4.51 1.94 14.32
CA THR A 204 -4.26 3.39 14.28
C THR A 204 -4.57 3.97 12.91
N THR A 205 -4.91 5.25 12.82
CA THR A 205 -5.24 5.92 11.56
C THR A 205 -4.12 6.86 11.13
N VAL A 206 -3.40 6.50 10.08
CA VAL A 206 -2.34 7.32 9.48
C VAL A 206 -2.85 8.06 8.25
N ARG A 207 -2.06 9.02 7.75
CA ARG A 207 -2.34 9.74 6.51
C ARG A 207 -1.38 9.27 5.42
N LEU A 208 -1.92 8.68 4.37
CA LEU A 208 -1.18 8.55 3.11
C LEU A 208 -1.20 9.90 2.40
N LEU A 209 -0.04 10.44 2.05
CA LEU A 209 0.12 11.64 1.26
C LEU A 209 0.59 11.27 -0.15
N LYS A 210 -0.26 11.54 -1.15
CA LYS A 210 0.16 11.54 -2.55
C LYS A 210 0.78 12.89 -2.86
N LEU A 211 2.05 12.90 -3.25
CA LEU A 211 2.71 14.13 -3.67
C LEU A 211 2.36 14.42 -5.14
N ASN A 212 2.18 15.71 -5.46
CA ASN A 212 2.20 16.12 -6.85
C ASN A 212 3.67 16.18 -7.29
N VAL A 213 3.98 15.57 -8.43
CA VAL A 213 5.35 15.48 -8.96
C VAL A 213 5.43 16.12 -10.34
N ALA A 214 6.34 17.08 -10.49
CA ALA A 214 6.66 17.70 -11.78
C ALA A 214 8.18 17.62 -11.99
N GLY A 215 8.63 16.58 -12.71
CA GLY A 215 10.05 16.25 -12.76
C GLY A 215 10.55 15.86 -11.37
N ASN A 216 11.48 16.62 -10.80
CA ASN A 216 11.94 16.41 -9.42
C ASN A 216 11.32 17.41 -8.43
N VAL A 217 10.42 18.29 -8.86
CA VAL A 217 9.74 19.21 -7.94
C VAL A 217 8.54 18.49 -7.32
N THR A 218 8.45 18.51 -6.00
CA THR A 218 7.33 17.94 -5.25
C THR A 218 6.49 19.04 -4.59
N SER A 219 5.17 18.85 -4.59
CA SER A 219 4.25 19.65 -3.77
C SER A 219 3.29 18.73 -3.03
N ALA A 220 2.70 19.21 -1.93
CA ALA A 220 1.64 18.50 -1.26
C ALA A 220 0.45 18.26 -2.21
N GLY A 221 -0.04 17.03 -2.27
CA GLY A 221 -1.24 16.65 -2.99
C GLY A 221 -2.32 16.10 -2.05
N PRO A 222 -3.24 15.26 -2.54
CA PRO A 222 -4.32 14.72 -1.74
C PRO A 222 -3.80 13.78 -0.64
N GLN A 223 -4.59 13.68 0.42
CA GLN A 223 -4.29 12.82 1.57
C GLN A 223 -5.43 11.84 1.79
N PHE A 224 -5.12 10.64 2.26
CA PHE A 224 -6.13 9.62 2.51
C PHE A 224 -5.91 8.98 3.87
N ALA A 225 -6.99 8.77 4.61
CA ALA A 225 -6.93 8.08 5.88
C ALA A 225 -6.72 6.57 5.65
N TYR A 226 -5.68 6.02 6.26
CA TYR A 226 -5.33 4.59 6.22
C TYR A 226 -5.37 4.02 7.63
N VAL A 227 -6.07 2.89 7.81
CA VAL A 227 -6.18 2.22 9.10
C VAL A 227 -5.18 1.08 9.14
N VAL A 228 -4.15 1.22 9.97
CA VAL A 228 -3.16 0.17 10.29
C VAL A 228 -3.82 -0.90 11.16
N GLU A 229 -3.46 -2.18 11.00
CA GLU A 229 -4.01 -3.26 11.82
C GLU A 229 -3.70 -3.09 13.31
N PRO A 230 -4.54 -3.65 14.20
CA PRO A 230 -4.22 -3.76 15.63
C PRO A 230 -2.89 -4.50 15.87
N ILE A 231 -2.36 -4.28 17.07
CA ILE A 231 -1.21 -5.05 17.56
C ILE A 231 -1.61 -6.53 17.60
N HIS A 232 -0.77 -7.41 17.07
CA HIS A 232 -1.10 -8.82 16.87
C HIS A 232 -1.14 -9.68 18.14
N GLY A 233 -0.82 -9.09 19.30
CA GLY A 233 -0.82 -9.77 20.59
C GLY A 233 -1.12 -8.80 21.74
N THR A 234 -1.46 -9.37 22.90
CA THR A 234 -1.73 -8.60 24.13
C THR A 234 -0.51 -8.63 25.04
N SER A 235 0.11 -7.48 25.32
CA SER A 235 1.22 -7.40 26.27
C SER A 235 1.14 -6.15 27.14
N THR A 236 1.55 -6.28 28.40
CA THR A 236 1.87 -5.16 29.30
C THR A 236 3.38 -4.99 29.52
N LEU A 237 4.20 -5.77 28.82
CA LEU A 237 5.66 -5.73 28.82
C LEU A 237 6.16 -5.25 27.45
N GLY A 238 7.23 -4.43 27.45
CA GLY A 238 7.75 -3.78 26.25
C GLY A 238 6.96 -2.54 25.82
N SER A 239 7.24 -2.06 24.59
CA SER A 239 6.53 -0.96 23.92
C SER A 239 5.76 -1.52 22.71
N PRO A 240 4.70 -2.32 22.92
CA PRO A 240 3.98 -2.97 21.82
C PRO A 240 3.34 -1.92 20.91
N GLN A 241 3.54 -2.06 19.60
CA GLN A 241 3.00 -1.15 18.59
C GLN A 241 2.69 -1.88 17.27
N SER A 242 1.84 -1.26 16.46
CA SER A 242 1.53 -1.66 15.09
C SER A 242 1.49 -0.40 14.24
N GLY A 243 2.42 -0.27 13.30
CA GLY A 243 2.66 0.94 12.53
C GLY A 243 2.74 0.66 11.04
N LEU A 244 2.55 1.70 10.23
CA LEU A 244 2.89 1.68 8.81
C LEU A 244 4.36 2.01 8.66
N SER A 245 5.14 1.06 8.15
CA SER A 245 6.59 1.18 8.02
C SER A 245 6.97 1.81 6.68
N ASP A 246 6.53 1.20 5.58
CA ASP A 246 6.94 1.63 4.24
C ASP A 246 5.80 1.53 3.23
N LEU A 247 6.02 2.17 2.08
CA LEU A 247 5.16 2.13 0.91
C LEU A 247 5.99 1.70 -0.30
N THR A 248 5.38 0.98 -1.24
CA THR A 248 6.04 0.57 -2.49
C THR A 248 5.10 0.76 -3.68
N LEU A 249 5.53 1.52 -4.69
CA LEU A 249 4.82 1.59 -5.96
C LEU A 249 5.18 0.41 -6.88
N MET A 250 4.15 -0.27 -7.37
CA MET A 250 4.23 -1.35 -8.35
C MET A 250 4.29 -0.79 -9.78
N PRO A 251 4.69 -1.59 -10.78
CA PRO A 251 4.81 -1.14 -12.17
C PRO A 251 3.51 -0.58 -12.76
N ASP A 252 2.37 -1.14 -12.35
CA ASP A 252 1.02 -0.73 -12.78
C ASP A 252 0.47 0.48 -12.00
N GLY A 253 1.27 1.04 -11.10
CA GLY A 253 0.87 2.14 -10.22
C GLY A 253 0.11 1.71 -8.97
N ALA A 254 -0.12 0.40 -8.74
CA ALA A 254 -0.64 -0.07 -7.46
C ALA A 254 0.31 0.31 -6.32
N LEU A 255 -0.26 0.62 -5.15
CA LEU A 255 0.50 0.99 -3.96
C LEU A 255 0.45 -0.17 -2.97
N LEU A 256 1.61 -0.67 -2.57
CA LEU A 256 1.73 -1.59 -1.45
C LEU A 256 2.08 -0.81 -0.17
N SER A 257 1.58 -1.28 0.96
CA SER A 257 2.01 -0.82 2.28
C SER A 257 2.57 -1.96 3.09
N LEU A 258 3.69 -1.70 3.76
CA LEU A 258 4.25 -2.55 4.78
C LEU A 258 3.77 -2.08 6.16
N GLU A 259 3.11 -2.96 6.90
CA GLU A 259 2.84 -2.77 8.32
C GLU A 259 3.69 -3.73 9.14
N ARG A 260 4.22 -3.24 10.26
CA ARG A 260 4.93 -4.05 11.24
C ARG A 260 4.28 -3.93 12.60
N SER A 261 4.20 -5.05 13.32
CA SER A 261 3.66 -5.10 14.67
C SER A 261 4.60 -5.84 15.60
N VAL A 262 4.87 -5.25 16.76
CA VAL A 262 5.65 -5.84 17.85
C VAL A 262 4.75 -6.15 19.04
N ALA A 263 4.84 -7.38 19.54
CA ALA A 263 4.14 -7.82 20.74
C ALA A 263 4.98 -8.86 21.49
N VAL A 264 4.71 -9.03 22.80
CA VAL A 264 5.24 -10.20 23.54
C VAL A 264 4.34 -11.39 23.25
N ASP A 265 4.37 -11.83 22.00
CA ASP A 265 3.64 -12.98 21.47
C ASP A 265 4.57 -13.78 20.55
N THR A 266 4.08 -14.84 19.91
CA THR A 266 4.82 -15.58 18.88
C THR A 266 4.11 -15.44 17.53
N PRO A 267 4.74 -14.78 16.54
CA PRO A 267 6.08 -14.17 16.57
C PRO A 267 6.13 -12.89 17.43
N ILE A 268 7.32 -12.41 17.79
CA ILE A 268 7.48 -11.09 18.44
C ILE A 268 7.21 -9.99 17.42
N TYR A 269 7.72 -10.16 16.20
CA TYR A 269 7.46 -9.27 15.08
C TYR A 269 6.58 -9.96 14.04
N LEU A 270 5.44 -9.35 13.73
CA LEU A 270 4.56 -9.74 12.64
C LEU A 270 4.56 -8.65 11.57
N ASN A 271 4.89 -9.05 10.34
CA ASN A 271 4.94 -8.16 9.19
C ASN A 271 3.74 -8.46 8.28
N ARG A 272 3.19 -7.42 7.66
CA ARG A 272 2.06 -7.54 6.74
C ARG A 272 2.27 -6.64 5.53
N ILE A 273 2.03 -7.18 4.34
CA ILE A 273 2.04 -6.44 3.09
C ILE A 273 0.60 -6.39 2.59
N PHE A 274 0.09 -5.17 2.38
CA PHE A 274 -1.23 -4.93 1.83
C PHE A 274 -1.13 -4.24 0.48
N GLU A 275 -2.05 -4.56 -0.43
CA GLU A 275 -2.36 -3.69 -1.56
C GLU A 275 -3.34 -2.61 -1.10
N VAL A 276 -3.10 -1.36 -1.52
CA VAL A 276 -3.89 -0.19 -1.13
C VAL A 276 -4.69 0.32 -2.32
N ASN A 277 -5.99 0.54 -2.10
CA ASN A 277 -6.88 1.13 -3.09
C ASN A 277 -7.53 2.43 -2.56
N PRO A 278 -7.04 3.60 -2.98
CA PRO A 278 -7.61 4.89 -2.57
C PRO A 278 -8.81 5.35 -3.41
N ALA A 279 -9.28 4.58 -4.40
CA ALA A 279 -10.24 5.06 -5.41
C ALA A 279 -11.58 5.56 -4.83
N SER A 280 -12.06 4.93 -3.75
CA SER A 280 -13.29 5.33 -3.06
C SER A 280 -13.04 6.12 -1.78
N ALA A 281 -11.78 6.41 -1.45
CA ALA A 281 -11.41 7.07 -0.19
C ALA A 281 -11.74 8.56 -0.25
N THR A 282 -12.08 9.12 0.91
CA THR A 282 -12.26 10.57 1.05
C THR A 282 -10.90 11.26 1.02
N ASP A 283 -10.75 12.31 0.21
CA ASP A 283 -9.58 13.19 0.30
C ASP A 283 -9.65 14.01 1.60
N VAL A 284 -8.76 13.70 2.53
CA VAL A 284 -8.65 14.32 3.86
C VAL A 284 -7.62 15.45 3.92
N SER A 285 -7.11 15.90 2.76
CA SER A 285 -6.20 17.06 2.68
C SER A 285 -6.91 18.42 2.83
N VAL A 286 -8.24 18.44 2.67
CA VAL A 286 -9.07 19.65 2.66
C VAL A 286 -9.99 19.75 3.88
N ALA A 287 -10.64 20.89 4.07
CA ALA A 287 -11.62 21.08 5.14
C ALA A 287 -12.81 20.11 5.00
N PRO A 288 -13.35 19.56 6.10
CA PRO A 288 -13.01 19.85 7.50
C PRO A 288 -11.84 19.03 8.08
N PHE A 289 -11.19 18.20 7.28
CA PHE A 289 -10.21 17.21 7.74
C PHE A 289 -8.78 17.75 7.90
N ASN A 290 -8.48 18.90 7.29
CA ASN A 290 -7.17 19.55 7.32
C ASN A 290 -6.75 20.08 8.72
N THR A 291 -7.63 20.01 9.71
CA THR A 291 -7.33 20.33 11.13
C THR A 291 -7.33 19.10 12.05
N GLY A 292 -7.53 17.90 11.50
CA GLY A 292 -7.59 16.65 12.26
C GLY A 292 -8.79 15.77 11.88
N LEU A 293 -8.66 14.47 12.10
CA LEU A 293 -9.68 13.46 11.80
C LEU A 293 -10.58 13.11 13.01
N ILE A 294 -10.23 13.52 14.23
CA ILE A 294 -11.00 13.20 15.44
C ILE A 294 -12.42 13.80 15.35
N GLY A 295 -13.43 12.92 15.46
CA GLY A 295 -14.84 13.30 15.42
C GLY A 295 -15.39 13.57 14.01
N GLN A 296 -14.58 13.41 12.97
CA GLN A 296 -15.01 13.56 11.58
C GLN A 296 -15.55 12.24 11.02
N THR A 297 -16.36 12.33 9.96
CA THR A 297 -16.82 11.16 9.19
C THR A 297 -16.17 11.19 7.81
N TYR A 298 -15.44 10.14 7.46
CA TYR A 298 -14.74 9.98 6.20
C TYR A 298 -14.69 8.49 5.83
N THR A 299 -14.46 8.20 4.55
CA THR A 299 -14.20 6.84 4.06
C THR A 299 -12.68 6.63 4.02
N PRO A 300 -12.12 5.71 4.84
CA PRO A 300 -10.72 5.36 4.75
C PRO A 300 -10.43 4.60 3.45
N VAL A 301 -9.15 4.48 3.10
CA VAL A 301 -8.72 3.66 1.96
C VAL A 301 -9.09 2.19 2.17
N ALA A 302 -9.45 1.54 1.07
CA ALA A 302 -9.57 0.09 1.03
C ALA A 302 -8.18 -0.54 0.98
N LYS A 303 -8.03 -1.72 1.57
CA LYS A 303 -6.77 -2.48 1.52
C LYS A 303 -7.04 -3.99 1.50
N THR A 304 -6.16 -4.74 0.84
CA THR A 304 -6.24 -6.20 0.75
C THR A 304 -4.92 -6.82 1.19
N LEU A 305 -4.98 -7.75 2.16
CA LEU A 305 -3.78 -8.43 2.66
C LEU A 305 -3.22 -9.34 1.56
N LEU A 306 -1.97 -9.13 1.18
CA LEU A 306 -1.25 -9.96 0.22
C LEU A 306 -0.35 -10.98 0.90
N TRP A 307 0.30 -10.57 2.00
CA TRP A 307 1.17 -11.45 2.77
C TRP A 307 1.20 -11.05 4.25
N SER A 308 1.28 -12.04 5.14
CA SER A 308 1.50 -11.83 6.58
C SER A 308 2.38 -12.94 7.13
N GLY A 309 3.40 -12.59 7.92
CA GLY A 309 4.23 -13.59 8.55
C GLY A 309 5.44 -13.05 9.32
N ALA A 310 6.13 -13.98 9.98
CA ALA A 310 7.44 -13.76 10.54
C ALA A 310 8.52 -13.92 9.46
N ILE A 311 9.59 -13.12 9.52
CA ILE A 311 10.72 -13.24 8.59
C ILE A 311 11.56 -14.47 8.91
N ASP A 312 11.74 -14.84 10.18
CA ASP A 312 12.44 -16.04 10.60
C ASP A 312 11.64 -16.85 11.63
N ALA A 313 12.11 -18.06 11.92
CA ALA A 313 11.43 -19.01 12.79
C ALA A 313 11.74 -18.82 14.30
N SER A 314 12.62 -17.89 14.67
CA SER A 314 13.07 -17.74 16.05
C SER A 314 12.13 -16.83 16.84
N PHE A 315 12.03 -15.57 16.42
CA PHE A 315 11.22 -14.56 17.08
C PHE A 315 10.51 -13.64 16.07
N GLY A 316 10.70 -13.88 14.77
CA GLY A 316 10.38 -12.90 13.74
C GLY A 316 11.42 -11.78 13.73
N GLN A 317 11.43 -11.03 12.64
CA GLN A 317 12.28 -9.86 12.49
C GLN A 317 11.43 -8.67 12.08
N ASN A 318 11.88 -7.49 12.43
CA ASN A 318 11.19 -6.24 12.23
C ASN A 318 11.59 -5.66 10.87
N MET A 319 10.73 -5.87 9.87
CA MET A 319 10.99 -5.36 8.52
C MET A 319 10.60 -3.89 8.49
N GLU A 320 11.55 -3.03 8.15
CA GLU A 320 11.36 -1.57 8.18
C GLU A 320 11.08 -1.00 6.78
N GLY A 321 11.78 -1.50 5.76
CA GLY A 321 11.66 -1.02 4.38
C GLY A 321 11.27 -2.10 3.38
N LEU A 322 10.64 -1.68 2.27
CA LEU A 322 10.27 -2.55 1.15
C LEU A 322 10.34 -1.81 -0.19
N THR A 323 10.98 -2.42 -1.19
CA THR A 323 11.10 -1.81 -2.52
C THR A 323 10.91 -2.78 -3.68
N LEU A 324 10.46 -2.24 -4.81
CA LEU A 324 10.34 -2.95 -6.07
C LEU A 324 11.70 -3.08 -6.76
N GLY A 325 12.23 -4.30 -6.76
CA GLY A 325 13.45 -4.68 -7.49
C GLY A 325 13.20 -4.98 -8.98
N PRO A 326 14.13 -5.64 -9.68
CA PRO A 326 13.99 -5.96 -11.11
C PRO A 326 12.79 -6.86 -11.44
N ARG A 327 12.38 -6.81 -12.71
CA ARG A 327 11.52 -7.83 -13.30
C ARG A 327 12.32 -9.10 -13.51
N LEU A 328 11.77 -10.23 -13.12
CA LEU A 328 12.36 -11.55 -13.23
C LEU A 328 12.05 -12.16 -14.61
N ALA A 329 12.86 -13.13 -15.02
CA ALA A 329 12.74 -13.76 -16.33
C ALA A 329 11.41 -14.52 -16.53
N ASN A 330 10.75 -14.92 -15.45
CA ASN A 330 9.45 -15.58 -15.47
C ASN A 330 8.26 -14.61 -15.55
N GLY A 331 8.51 -13.29 -15.57
CA GLY A 331 7.47 -12.25 -15.64
C GLY A 331 7.09 -11.63 -14.29
N ASP A 332 7.45 -12.28 -13.18
CA ASP A 332 7.28 -11.74 -11.83
C ASP A 332 8.20 -10.55 -11.56
N TRP A 333 7.99 -9.89 -10.44
CA TRP A 333 8.88 -8.87 -9.91
C TRP A 333 9.49 -9.32 -8.59
N SER A 334 10.77 -8.99 -8.35
CA SER A 334 11.30 -9.13 -7.00
C SER A 334 10.85 -7.95 -6.13
N LEU A 335 10.43 -8.22 -4.90
CA LEU A 335 10.33 -7.22 -3.85
C LEU A 335 11.43 -7.50 -2.81
N ILE A 336 12.16 -6.47 -2.43
CA ILE A 336 13.28 -6.57 -1.50
C ILE A 336 12.98 -5.73 -0.27
N GLY A 337 13.05 -6.36 0.90
CA GLY A 337 12.89 -5.71 2.18
C GLY A 337 14.19 -5.69 2.98
N VAL A 338 14.25 -4.77 3.93
CA VAL A 338 15.32 -4.64 4.92
C VAL A 338 14.73 -4.75 6.31
N VAL A 339 15.54 -5.28 7.22
CA VAL A 339 15.18 -5.52 8.61
C VAL A 339 16.10 -4.73 9.50
N ASP A 340 15.51 -4.11 10.51
CA ASP A 340 16.20 -3.64 11.71
C ASP A 340 15.48 -4.12 12.97
N ASN A 341 16.18 -4.87 13.82
CA ASN A 341 15.62 -5.38 15.07
C ASN A 341 15.86 -4.45 16.28
N GLY A 342 16.62 -3.35 16.13
CA GLY A 342 16.85 -2.34 17.17
C GLY A 342 17.61 -2.84 18.40
N ASP A 343 18.28 -3.99 18.32
CA ASP A 343 18.91 -4.66 19.47
C ASP A 343 20.45 -4.56 19.48
N GLY A 344 21.04 -3.90 18.48
CA GLY A 344 22.48 -3.67 18.32
C GLY A 344 23.35 -4.94 18.22
N SER A 345 22.74 -6.13 18.17
CA SER A 345 23.43 -7.43 18.20
C SER A 345 22.99 -8.37 17.08
N SER A 346 21.79 -8.16 16.55
CA SER A 346 21.26 -8.77 15.34
C SER A 346 22.03 -8.24 14.13
N GLY A 347 22.37 -9.16 13.21
CA GLY A 347 22.88 -8.76 11.90
C GLY A 347 21.77 -8.19 11.04
N ASN A 348 22.07 -7.12 10.31
CA ASN A 348 21.21 -6.55 9.28
C ASN A 348 20.79 -7.63 8.27
N THR A 349 19.50 -7.75 8.01
CA THR A 349 18.95 -8.81 7.14
C THR A 349 18.26 -8.22 5.92
N ILE A 350 18.50 -8.81 4.76
CA ILE A 350 17.78 -8.54 3.52
C ILE A 350 16.78 -9.66 3.28
N VAL A 351 15.55 -9.32 2.93
CA VAL A 351 14.47 -10.27 2.67
C VAL A 351 14.04 -10.16 1.21
N ALA A 352 13.81 -11.28 0.55
CA ALA A 352 13.28 -11.31 -0.80
C ALA A 352 11.89 -11.96 -0.86
N PHE A 353 11.03 -11.34 -1.65
CA PHE A 353 9.72 -11.80 -2.03
C PHE A 353 9.59 -11.77 -3.57
N THR A 354 8.65 -12.56 -4.08
CA THR A 354 8.17 -12.46 -5.46
C THR A 354 6.80 -11.80 -5.45
N ALA A 355 6.61 -10.84 -6.36
CA ALA A 355 5.33 -10.25 -6.69
C ALA A 355 4.87 -10.75 -8.07
N THR A 356 3.83 -11.57 -8.07
CA THR A 356 3.24 -12.14 -9.28
C THR A 356 2.00 -11.35 -9.69
N PRO A 357 1.93 -10.83 -10.93
CA PRO A 357 0.78 -10.06 -11.38
C PRO A 357 -0.45 -10.95 -11.62
N VAL A 358 -1.61 -10.47 -11.20
CA VAL A 358 -2.90 -11.05 -11.58
C VAL A 358 -3.26 -10.55 -12.97
N VAL A 359 -3.07 -11.42 -13.95
CA VAL A 359 -3.31 -11.13 -15.37
C VAL A 359 -4.80 -10.96 -15.65
N SER A 360 -5.17 -9.88 -16.34
CA SER A 360 -6.54 -9.64 -16.81
C SER A 360 -6.58 -8.74 -18.03
N ALA A 361 -7.32 -9.15 -19.06
CA ALA A 361 -7.55 -8.35 -20.27
C ALA A 361 -8.91 -7.61 -20.29
N ASP A 362 -9.66 -7.67 -19.19
CA ASP A 362 -10.87 -6.86 -18.96
C ASP A 362 -10.42 -5.49 -18.42
N PHE A 363 -10.09 -4.56 -19.30
CA PHE A 363 -9.48 -3.28 -18.95
C PHE A 363 -10.50 -2.25 -18.45
N ASN A 364 -11.77 -2.41 -18.82
CA ASN A 364 -12.84 -1.51 -18.37
C ASN A 364 -13.49 -1.96 -17.05
N GLY A 365 -13.21 -3.19 -16.61
CA GLY A 365 -13.68 -3.77 -15.35
C GLY A 365 -15.15 -4.18 -15.37
N ASP A 366 -15.74 -4.44 -16.54
CA ASP A 366 -17.16 -4.82 -16.69
C ASP A 366 -17.41 -6.34 -16.60
N GLY A 367 -16.35 -7.14 -16.49
CA GLY A 367 -16.38 -8.58 -16.37
C GLY A 367 -16.38 -9.34 -17.71
N ALA A 368 -16.37 -8.64 -18.85
CA ALA A 368 -16.19 -9.22 -20.17
C ALA A 368 -14.80 -8.88 -20.73
N VAL A 369 -14.32 -9.69 -21.68
CA VAL A 369 -13.14 -9.36 -22.49
C VAL A 369 -13.60 -9.25 -23.93
N ASP A 370 -13.85 -8.03 -24.38
CA ASP A 370 -14.49 -7.74 -25.65
C ASP A 370 -13.84 -6.58 -26.45
N GLY A 371 -14.57 -6.04 -27.42
CA GLY A 371 -14.08 -4.95 -28.28
C GLY A 371 -13.88 -3.62 -27.55
N ALA A 372 -14.55 -3.39 -26.40
CA ALA A 372 -14.33 -2.23 -25.56
C ALA A 372 -12.93 -2.28 -24.93
N ASP A 373 -12.51 -3.46 -24.46
CA ASP A 373 -11.15 -3.70 -23.96
C ASP A 373 -10.11 -3.53 -25.05
N PHE A 374 -10.37 -4.06 -26.25
CA PHE A 374 -9.47 -3.86 -27.39
C PHE A 374 -9.25 -2.37 -27.69
N LEU A 375 -10.32 -1.56 -27.62
CA LEU A 375 -10.22 -0.12 -27.81
C LEU A 375 -9.40 0.55 -26.69
N GLN A 376 -9.50 0.04 -25.46
CA GLN A 376 -8.71 0.52 -24.33
C GLN A 376 -7.22 0.23 -24.52
N TRP A 377 -6.86 -1.01 -24.85
CA TRP A 377 -5.50 -1.39 -25.25
C TRP A 377 -4.98 -0.55 -26.42
N GLN A 378 -5.78 -0.36 -27.47
CA GLN A 378 -5.36 0.40 -28.65
C GLN A 378 -5.03 1.87 -28.30
N ARG A 379 -5.69 2.46 -27.30
CA ARG A 379 -5.41 3.82 -26.83
C ARG A 379 -4.12 3.92 -26.01
N GLY A 380 -3.80 2.89 -25.22
CA GLY A 380 -2.58 2.86 -24.41
C GLY A 380 -1.35 2.33 -25.15
N ASN A 381 -1.54 1.59 -26.25
CA ASN A 381 -0.45 0.92 -26.97
C ASN A 381 0.73 1.85 -27.26
N GLY A 382 1.92 1.40 -26.87
CA GLY A 382 3.17 2.17 -26.96
C GLY A 382 3.55 2.91 -25.67
N LYS A 383 2.73 2.85 -24.61
CA LYS A 383 3.14 3.29 -23.27
C LYS A 383 4.19 2.33 -22.72
N ALA A 384 5.41 2.81 -22.48
CA ALA A 384 6.55 1.95 -22.17
C ALA A 384 6.75 1.67 -20.66
N ILE A 385 6.17 2.51 -19.79
CA ILE A 385 6.32 2.40 -18.33
C ILE A 385 5.18 3.14 -17.62
N GLY A 386 4.80 2.69 -16.43
CA GLY A 386 3.77 3.32 -15.59
C GLY A 386 2.37 3.25 -16.19
N ALA A 387 2.09 2.27 -17.05
CA ALA A 387 0.75 1.99 -17.52
C ALA A 387 -0.08 1.36 -16.40
N ALA A 388 -1.27 1.90 -16.15
CA ALA A 388 -2.25 1.25 -15.32
C ALA A 388 -3.00 0.19 -16.13
N HIS A 389 -3.56 -0.80 -15.44
CA HIS A 389 -4.35 -1.87 -16.07
C HIS A 389 -5.47 -1.34 -16.99
N HIS A 390 -6.22 -0.32 -16.55
CA HIS A 390 -7.26 0.32 -17.37
C HIS A 390 -6.74 1.10 -18.58
N GLU A 391 -5.43 1.23 -18.76
CA GLU A 391 -4.81 1.79 -19.98
C GLU A 391 -4.46 0.69 -21.00
N GLY A 392 -4.68 -0.58 -20.68
CA GLY A 392 -4.40 -1.70 -21.59
C GLY A 392 -3.28 -2.65 -21.15
N ASP A 393 -2.73 -2.48 -19.95
CA ASP A 393 -1.67 -3.33 -19.40
C ASP A 393 -2.27 -4.58 -18.75
N ALA A 394 -2.33 -5.68 -19.51
CA ALA A 394 -2.98 -6.91 -19.07
C ALA A 394 -2.09 -7.74 -18.15
N ASN A 395 -0.77 -7.64 -18.32
CA ASN A 395 0.21 -8.40 -17.55
C ASN A 395 0.75 -7.63 -16.33
N ARG A 396 0.37 -6.35 -16.16
CA ARG A 396 0.74 -5.44 -15.08
C ARG A 396 2.24 -5.16 -14.98
N ASP A 397 2.95 -5.21 -16.10
CA ASP A 397 4.39 -4.91 -16.12
C ASP A 397 4.70 -3.42 -16.31
N GLY A 398 3.65 -2.59 -16.38
CA GLY A 398 3.72 -1.14 -16.53
C GLY A 398 3.86 -0.71 -17.99
N ALA A 399 3.85 -1.61 -18.96
CA ALA A 399 3.81 -1.29 -20.38
C ALA A 399 2.47 -1.66 -21.02
N VAL A 400 2.17 -1.07 -22.17
CA VAL A 400 1.07 -1.51 -23.05
C VAL A 400 1.67 -1.86 -24.40
N ASP A 401 1.80 -3.15 -24.67
CA ASP A 401 2.48 -3.67 -25.86
C ASP A 401 1.82 -4.92 -26.45
N ASP A 402 2.56 -5.63 -27.32
CA ASP A 402 2.08 -6.84 -27.98
C ASP A 402 1.80 -7.99 -27.00
N ALA A 403 2.47 -8.06 -25.85
CA ALA A 403 2.21 -9.07 -24.82
C ALA A 403 0.79 -8.93 -24.27
N ASP A 404 0.33 -7.70 -24.02
CA ASP A 404 -1.03 -7.43 -23.57
C ASP A 404 -2.06 -7.76 -24.64
N LEU A 405 -1.74 -7.45 -25.90
CA LEU A 405 -2.59 -7.83 -27.02
C LEU A 405 -2.73 -9.35 -27.15
N GLN A 406 -1.66 -10.12 -26.91
CA GLN A 406 -1.75 -11.58 -26.94
C GLN A 406 -2.63 -12.11 -25.81
N LEU A 407 -2.56 -11.51 -24.62
CA LEU A 407 -3.43 -11.85 -23.50
C LEU A 407 -4.90 -11.55 -23.81
N TRP A 408 -5.18 -10.36 -24.37
CA TRP A 408 -6.52 -10.02 -24.84
C TRP A 408 -7.02 -10.99 -25.91
N LYS A 409 -6.22 -11.32 -26.93
CA LYS A 409 -6.59 -12.30 -27.98
C LYS A 409 -6.90 -13.68 -27.41
N GLY A 410 -6.15 -14.11 -26.39
CA GLY A 410 -6.34 -15.39 -25.72
C GLY A 410 -7.59 -15.44 -24.83
N ALA A 411 -7.96 -14.29 -24.25
CA ALA A 411 -9.11 -14.16 -23.34
C ALA A 411 -10.40 -13.69 -24.05
N PHE A 412 -10.30 -13.13 -25.26
CA PHE A 412 -11.43 -12.60 -26.01
C PHE A 412 -12.50 -13.68 -26.22
N ALA A 413 -13.64 -13.45 -25.57
CA ALA A 413 -14.81 -14.32 -25.65
C ALA A 413 -15.95 -13.48 -26.24
N PRO A 414 -16.19 -13.54 -27.56
CA PRO A 414 -17.31 -12.81 -28.13
C PRO A 414 -18.60 -13.27 -27.44
N PRO A 415 -19.57 -12.36 -27.22
CA PRO A 415 -20.82 -12.72 -26.58
C PRO A 415 -21.41 -13.93 -27.30
N ALA A 416 -21.74 -14.98 -26.53
CA ALA A 416 -22.32 -16.20 -27.08
C ALA A 416 -23.49 -15.79 -27.98
N ALA A 417 -23.42 -16.20 -29.26
CA ALA A 417 -24.48 -15.89 -30.21
C ALA A 417 -25.81 -16.26 -29.57
N ALA A 418 -26.68 -15.25 -29.35
CA ALA A 418 -27.98 -15.49 -28.75
C ALA A 418 -28.64 -16.63 -29.52
N ALA A 419 -28.96 -17.73 -28.82
CA ALA A 419 -29.63 -18.86 -29.45
C ALA A 419 -30.87 -18.30 -30.15
N SER A 420 -30.89 -18.38 -31.48
CA SER A 420 -32.02 -17.92 -32.27
C SER A 420 -33.24 -18.70 -31.79
N HIS A 421 -34.08 -18.07 -30.97
CA HIS A 421 -35.38 -18.65 -30.66
C HIS A 421 -36.12 -18.63 -31.99
N ALA A 422 -36.34 -19.82 -32.57
CA ALA A 422 -37.21 -19.93 -33.71
C ALA A 422 -38.54 -19.30 -33.32
N ILE A 423 -38.89 -18.17 -33.94
CA ILE A 423 -40.22 -17.58 -33.81
C ILE A 423 -41.16 -18.68 -34.30
N PRO A 424 -42.06 -19.23 -33.46
CA PRO A 424 -42.97 -20.26 -33.91
C PRO A 424 -43.76 -19.71 -35.08
N GLU A 425 -43.65 -20.36 -36.25
CA GLU A 425 -44.48 -19.97 -37.39
C GLU A 425 -45.94 -20.02 -36.94
N PRO A 426 -46.76 -19.00 -37.24
CA PRO A 426 -48.16 -19.03 -36.89
C PRO A 426 -48.75 -20.27 -37.57
N THR A 427 -49.20 -21.22 -36.76
CA THR A 427 -49.86 -22.42 -37.28
C THR A 427 -50.99 -21.99 -38.22
N PRO A 428 -51.21 -22.66 -39.37
CA PRO A 428 -52.27 -22.32 -40.32
C PRO A 428 -53.66 -22.15 -39.67
N ALA A 429 -53.87 -22.78 -38.52
CA ALA A 429 -55.06 -22.62 -37.68
C ALA A 429 -55.30 -21.18 -37.20
N LEU A 430 -54.28 -20.42 -36.81
CA LEU A 430 -54.40 -19.03 -36.35
C LEU A 430 -54.73 -18.07 -37.50
N LEU A 431 -54.14 -18.27 -38.68
CA LEU A 431 -54.48 -17.53 -39.90
C LEU A 431 -55.91 -17.83 -40.37
N SER A 432 -56.35 -19.08 -40.25
CA SER A 432 -57.72 -19.49 -40.58
C SER A 432 -58.75 -18.88 -39.62
N ALA A 433 -58.44 -18.81 -38.32
CA ALA A 433 -59.32 -18.19 -37.32
C ALA A 433 -59.44 -16.67 -37.52
N ALA A 434 -58.33 -15.99 -37.84
CA ALA A 434 -58.33 -14.56 -38.16
C ALA A 434 -59.14 -14.26 -39.43
N ALA A 435 -59.00 -15.07 -40.48
CA ALA A 435 -59.77 -14.93 -41.71
C ALA A 435 -61.28 -15.17 -41.50
N ALA A 436 -61.65 -16.16 -40.67
CA ALA A 436 -63.04 -16.44 -40.33
C ALA A 436 -63.71 -15.30 -39.54
N ALA A 437 -62.97 -14.66 -38.62
CA ALA A 437 -63.47 -13.52 -37.83
C ALA A 437 -63.75 -12.28 -38.71
N ILE A 438 -62.92 -12.05 -39.74
CA ILE A 438 -63.12 -10.96 -40.71
C ILE A 438 -64.33 -11.25 -41.63
N GLY A 439 -64.50 -12.50 -42.07
CA GLY A 439 -65.63 -12.93 -42.90
C GLY A 439 -66.99 -12.79 -42.19
N LEU A 440 -67.07 -13.17 -40.91
CA LEU A 440 -68.29 -13.06 -40.09
C LEU A 440 -68.69 -11.59 -39.82
N SER A 441 -67.71 -10.68 -39.76
CA SER A 441 -67.92 -9.25 -39.57
C SER A 441 -68.48 -8.56 -40.82
N ALA A 442 -68.04 -8.99 -42.01
CA ALA A 442 -68.54 -8.48 -43.30
C ALA A 442 -69.99 -8.93 -43.58
N HIS A 443 -70.37 -10.15 -43.20
CA HIS A 443 -71.73 -10.66 -43.41
C HIS A 443 -72.81 -9.97 -42.57
N LYS A 444 -72.49 -9.47 -41.37
CA LYS A 444 -73.44 -8.71 -40.54
C LYS A 444 -73.73 -7.30 -41.08
N LYS A 445 -72.81 -6.67 -41.82
CA LYS A 445 -73.01 -5.33 -42.41
C LYS A 445 -73.96 -5.35 -43.61
N VAL A 446 -73.88 -6.36 -44.47
CA VAL A 446 -74.72 -6.44 -45.69
C VAL A 446 -76.19 -6.73 -45.37
N ARG A 447 -76.49 -7.51 -44.32
CA ARG A 447 -77.87 -7.82 -43.92
C ARG A 447 -78.64 -6.65 -43.31
N ARG A 448 -77.97 -5.66 -42.73
CA ARG A 448 -78.61 -4.45 -42.16
C ARG A 448 -79.07 -3.45 -43.23
N HIS A 449 -78.52 -3.49 -44.44
CA HIS A 449 -78.88 -2.54 -45.50
C HIS A 449 -80.12 -2.95 -46.32
N ARG A 450 -80.54 -4.21 -46.27
CA ARG A 450 -81.72 -4.73 -47.03
C ARG A 450 -83.07 -4.66 -46.30
N ARG A 451 -83.15 -4.07 -45.10
CA ARG A 451 -84.39 -3.96 -44.30
C ARG A 451 -84.95 -2.53 -44.15
N ARG A 452 -84.49 -1.59 -44.97
CA ARG A 452 -85.03 -0.22 -45.05
C ARG A 452 -85.36 0.12 -46.51
N THR A 453 -86.50 -0.38 -46.98
CA THR A 453 -87.34 0.16 -48.05
C THR A 453 -88.71 -0.48 -47.90
#